data_AF-A0A8S7IFA6-F1
#
_entry.id   AF-A0A8S7IFA6-F1
#
_cell.length_a   1.000
_cell.length_b   1.000
_cell.length_c   1.000
_cell.angle_alpha   90.00
_cell.angle_beta   90.00
_cell.angle_gamma   90.00
#
_symmetry.space_group_name_H-M   'P 1'
#
loop_
_entity.id
_entity.type
_entity.pdbx_description
1 polymer ?
#
loop_
_entity_poly.entity_id
_entity_poly.type
_entity_poly.pdbx_seq_one_letter_code
_entity_poly.pdbx_strand_id
1 'polypeptide(L)' 'ESPLKTREIADGCEMSVYLALYYLRELNRLHIVEPDRSGKGSAIYWHLVN' A
#
# COMPACT_ATOMS: atom_id res chain seq x y z
N GLU A 1 12.64 6.35 1.33
CA GLU A 1 12.36 5.12 0.53
C GLU A 1 11.32 5.44 -0.53
N SER A 2 11.32 4.73 -1.66
CA SER A 2 10.33 4.93 -2.71
C SER A 2 9.01 4.24 -2.35
N PRO A 3 7.85 4.89 -2.56
CA PRO A 3 6.56 4.32 -2.15
C PRO A 3 6.18 3.16 -3.08
N LEU A 4 5.57 2.11 -2.52
CA LEU A 4 5.26 0.86 -3.23
C LEU A 4 3.78 0.78 -3.61
N LYS A 5 3.49 0.24 -4.79
CA LYS A 5 2.10 -0.04 -5.21
C LYS A 5 1.56 -1.22 -4.41
N THR A 6 0.24 -1.24 -4.22
CA THR A 6 -0.46 -2.40 -3.62
C THR A 6 -0.08 -3.73 -4.29
N ARG A 7 0.11 -3.75 -5.63
CA ARG A 7 0.50 -4.97 -6.36
C ARG A 7 1.92 -5.42 -6.02
N GLU A 8 2.88 -4.50 -5.96
CA GLU A 8 4.28 -4.82 -5.64
C GLU A 8 4.38 -5.41 -4.22
N ILE A 9 3.60 -4.87 -3.28
CA ILE A 9 3.49 -5.40 -1.92
C ILE A 9 2.85 -6.79 -1.92
N ALA A 10 1.76 -6.98 -2.66
CA ALA A 10 1.06 -8.26 -2.76
C ALA A 10 1.97 -9.36 -3.32
N ASP A 11 2.70 -9.05 -4.40
CA ASP A 11 3.64 -9.94 -5.05
C ASP A 11 4.80 -10.31 -4.09
N GLY A 12 5.36 -9.32 -3.38
CA GLY A 12 6.44 -9.54 -2.41
C GLY A 12 6.02 -10.31 -1.14
N CYS A 13 4.73 -10.31 -0.80
CA CYS A 13 4.17 -11.05 0.33
C CYS A 13 3.44 -12.34 -0.09
N GLU A 14 3.55 -12.75 -1.36
CA GLU A 14 2.91 -13.96 -1.90
C GLU A 14 1.39 -14.02 -1.61
N MET A 15 0.70 -12.88 -1.74
CA MET A 15 -0.73 -12.78 -1.43
C MET A 15 -1.53 -12.09 -2.52
N SER A 16 -2.86 -12.20 -2.45
CA SER A 16 -3.72 -11.48 -3.39
C SER A 16 -3.67 -9.97 -3.17
N VAL A 17 -3.79 -9.20 -4.26
CA VAL A 17 -3.89 -7.73 -4.21
C VAL A 17 -5.03 -7.25 -3.29
N TYR A 18 -6.14 -7.99 -3.24
CA TYR A 18 -7.26 -7.68 -2.36
C TYR A 18 -6.88 -7.82 -0.88
N LEU A 19 -6.18 -8.90 -0.53
CA LEU A 19 -5.74 -9.14 0.84
C LEU A 19 -4.66 -8.12 1.26
N ALA A 20 -3.72 -7.80 0.38
CA ALA A 20 -2.74 -6.75 0.61
C ALA A 20 -3.42 -5.40 0.87
N LEU A 21 -4.41 -5.03 0.05
CA LEU A 21 -5.17 -3.79 0.25
C LEU A 21 -5.94 -3.78 1.58
N TYR A 22 -6.50 -4.91 1.98
CA TYR A 22 -7.16 -5.06 3.28
C TYR A 22 -6.19 -4.76 4.43
N TYR A 23 -5.02 -5.42 4.46
CA TYR A 23 -4.03 -5.19 5.51
C TYR A 23 -3.45 -3.78 5.50
N LEU A 24 -3.18 -3.21 4.33
CA LEU A 24 -2.68 -1.83 4.21
C LEU A 24 -3.68 -0.81 4.75
N ARG A 25 -4.99 -1.05 4.63
CA ARG A 25 -6.02 -0.22 5.26
C ARG A 25 -6.01 -0.35 6.78
N GLU A 26 -5.85 -1.56 7.32
CA GLU A 26 -5.73 -1.74 8.77
C GLU A 26 -4.45 -1.07 9.31
N LEU A 27 -3.33 -1.18 8.60
CA LEU A 27 -2.07 -0.50 8.96
C LEU A 27 -2.20 1.03 8.88
N ASN A 28 -2.95 1.56 7.92
CA ASN A 28 -3.23 2.99 7.84
C ASN A 28 -4.09 3.49 9.00
N ARG A 29 -5.08 2.71 9.46
CA ARG A 29 -5.84 3.04 10.69
C ARG A 29 -4.93 3.10 11.92
N LEU A 30 -3.84 2.35 11.92
CA LEU A 30 -2.82 2.37 12.97
C LEU A 30 -1.74 3.44 12.73
N HIS A 31 -1.86 4.28 11.69
CA HIS A 31 -0.90 5.31 11.31
C HIS A 31 0.52 4.76 11.04
N ILE A 32 0.62 3.52 10.55
CA ILE A 32 1.90 2.88 10.20
C ILE A 32 2.25 3.14 8.74
N VAL A 33 1.23 3.23 7.87
CA VAL A 33 1.39 3.54 6.45
C VAL A 33 0.39 4.60 6.00
N GLU A 34 0.74 5.37 4.99
CA GLU A 34 -0.12 6.36 4.37
C GLU A 34 -0.25 6.11 2.86
N PRO A 35 -1.46 6.24 2.29
CA PRO A 35 -1.67 6.09 0.87
C PRO A 35 -1.37 7.41 0.14
N ASP A 36 -0.48 7.36 -0.85
CA ASP A 36 -0.30 8.41 -1.83
C ASP A 36 -1.11 8.09 -3.11
N ARG A 37 -2.03 8.99 -3.45
CA ARG A 37 -2.92 8.90 -4.62
C ARG A 37 -2.61 9.96 -5.68
N SER A 38 -1.48 10.65 -5.57
CA SER A 38 -1.08 11.73 -6.49
C SER A 38 -0.69 11.24 -7.90
N GLY A 39 -0.49 9.93 -8.08
CA GLY A 39 -0.07 9.34 -9.35
C GLY A 39 -1.13 9.38 -10.47
N LYS A 40 -0.68 9.55 -11.72
CA LYS A 40 -1.51 9.35 -12.92
C LYS A 40 -1.88 7.86 -13.06
N GLY A 41 -3.18 7.58 -13.09
CA GLY A 41 -3.72 6.22 -13.11
C GLY A 41 -4.02 5.74 -11.70
N SER A 42 -5.12 5.01 -11.53
CA SER A 42 -5.77 4.64 -10.25
C SER A 42 -4.95 3.78 -9.28
N ALA A 43 -3.63 3.73 -9.42
CA ALA A 43 -2.72 3.01 -8.54
C ALA A 43 -2.54 3.77 -7.22
N ILE A 44 -2.70 3.05 -6.11
CA ILE A 44 -2.43 3.56 -4.76
C ILE A 44 -0.99 3.17 -4.43
N TYR A 45 -0.17 4.18 -4.11
CA TYR A 45 1.16 3.99 -3.58
C TYR A 45 1.11 4.07 -2.05
N TRP A 46 1.97 3.33 -1.36
CA TRP A 46 2.02 3.26 0.08
C TRP A 46 3.41 3.64 0.58
N HIS A 47 3.46 4.47 1.61
CA HIS A 47 4.68 4.83 2.31
C HIS A 47 4.53 4.52 3.79
N LEU A 48 5.63 4.16 4.44
CA LEU A 48 5.68 4.10 5.90
C LEU A 48 5.55 5.51 6.46
N VAL A 49 4.75 5.66 7.51
CA VAL A 49 4.70 6.89 8.30
C VAL A 49 5.92 6.90 9.20
N ASN A 50 6.71 7.96 9.10
CA ASN A 50 7.85 8.22 9.96
C ASN A 50 7.97 9.72 10.20
#